data_AF-A0A534NAB4-F1
#
_entry.id   AF-A0A534NAB4-F1
#
_cell.length_a   1.000
_cell.length_b   1.000
_cell.length_c   1.000
_cell.angle_alpha   90.00
_cell.angle_beta   90.00
_cell.angle_gamma   90.00
#
_symmetry.space_group_name_H-M   'P 1'
#
loop_
_entity.id
_entity.type
_entity.pdbx_description
1 polymer ?
#
loop_
_entity_poly.entity_id
_entity_poly.type
_entity_poly.pdbx_seq_one_letter_code
_entity_poly.pdbx_strand_id
1 'polypeptide(L)' 'CEARTSRDRARELARIVEGAKAATKLGLRVAAGHGLDYWNVKPVAEIAEITELNIGYAIVCRAILTGLERAVRDMKDLIG' A
#
# COMPACT_ATOMS: atom_id res chain seq x y z
N CYS A 1 -5.90 1.10 -6.25
CA CYS A 1 -5.21 1.98 -7.20
C CYS A 1 -6.12 2.51 -8.32
N GLU A 2 -6.98 1.70 -8.94
CA GLU A 2 -7.75 2.10 -10.14
C GLU A 2 -9.06 2.87 -9.89
N ALA A 3 -9.50 2.98 -8.63
CA ALA A 3 -10.73 3.67 -8.28
C ALA A 3 -10.68 5.17 -8.65
N ARG A 4 -11.63 5.60 -9.49
CA ARG A 4 -11.64 6.94 -10.10
C ARG A 4 -12.22 8.03 -9.20
N THR A 5 -13.11 7.67 -8.28
CA THR A 5 -13.75 8.62 -7.35
C THR A 5 -13.27 8.41 -5.92
N SER A 6 -13.38 9.44 -5.09
CA SER A 6 -13.11 9.34 -3.64
C SER A 6 -14.01 8.32 -2.97
N ARG A 7 -15.28 8.25 -3.37
CA ARG A 7 -16.27 7.29 -2.87
C ARG A 7 -15.87 5.84 -3.20
N ASP A 8 -15.43 5.59 -4.44
CA ASP A 8 -14.95 4.27 -4.83
C ASP A 8 -13.69 3.90 -4.08
N ARG A 9 -12.75 4.84 -3.91
CA ARG A 9 -11.53 4.61 -3.12
C ARG A 9 -11.85 4.21 -1.68
N ALA A 10 -12.77 4.91 -1.02
CA ALA A 10 -13.19 4.60 0.34
C ALA A 10 -13.86 3.21 0.43
N ARG A 11 -14.70 2.86 -0.56
CA ARG A 11 -15.33 1.53 -0.63
C ARG A 11 -14.30 0.42 -0.80
N GLU A 12 -13.36 0.56 -1.73
CA GLU A 12 -12.33 -0.47 -1.94
C GLU A 12 -11.38 -0.58 -0.73
N LEU A 13 -11.05 0.54 -0.08
CA LEU A 13 -10.25 0.51 1.15
C LEU A 13 -10.98 -0.27 2.26
N ALA A 14 -12.28 -0.04 2.46
CA ALA A 14 -13.07 -0.80 3.42
C ALA A 14 -13.07 -2.31 3.12
N ARG A 15 -13.13 -2.69 1.83
CA ARG A 15 -13.02 -4.11 1.43
C ARG A 15 -11.66 -4.72 1.77
N ILE A 16 -10.57 -3.95 1.59
CA ILE A 16 -9.22 -4.39 1.95
C ILE A 16 -9.13 -4.61 3.47
N VAL A 17 -9.65 -3.68 4.27
CA VAL A 17 -9.68 -3.78 5.74
C VAL A 17 -10.41 -5.04 6.19
N GLU A 18 -11.62 -5.27 5.67
CA GLU A 18 -12.42 -6.45 6.05
C GLU A 18 -11.75 -7.76 5.60
N GLY A 19 -11.14 -7.77 4.41
CA GLY A 19 -10.37 -8.92 3.94
C GLY A 19 -9.15 -9.22 4.81
N ALA A 20 -8.40 -8.19 5.22
CA ALA A 20 -7.24 -8.34 6.08
C ALA A 20 -7.64 -8.87 7.47
N LYS A 21 -8.68 -8.31 8.08
CA LYS A 21 -9.26 -8.80 9.35
C LYS A 21 -9.68 -10.26 9.26
N ALA A 22 -10.37 -10.65 8.19
CA ALA A 22 -10.81 -12.03 8.01
C ALA A 22 -9.61 -12.99 7.87
N ALA A 23 -8.60 -12.63 7.09
CA ALA A 23 -7.40 -13.43 6.92
C ALA A 23 -6.60 -13.57 8.23
N THR A 24 -6.42 -12.49 8.98
CA THR A 24 -5.73 -12.52 10.28
C THR A 24 -6.49 -13.37 11.31
N LYS A 25 -7.83 -13.34 11.34
CA LYS A 25 -8.65 -14.23 12.19
C LYS A 25 -8.43 -15.72 11.87
N LEU A 26 -8.03 -16.05 10.65
CA LEU A 26 -7.69 -17.41 10.22
C LEU A 26 -6.20 -17.76 10.47
N GLY A 27 -5.44 -16.88 11.13
CA GLY A 27 -4.01 -17.08 11.40
C GLY A 27 -3.10 -16.82 10.19
N LEU A 28 -3.62 -16.18 9.13
CA LEU A 28 -2.82 -15.84 7.95
C LEU A 28 -2.06 -14.53 8.15
N ARG A 29 -0.83 -14.48 7.64
CA ARG A 29 -0.11 -13.22 7.44
C ARG A 29 -0.65 -12.52 6.20
N VAL A 30 -0.90 -11.23 6.30
CA VAL A 30 -1.46 -10.43 5.21
C VAL A 30 -0.37 -9.50 4.67
N ALA A 31 -0.18 -9.55 3.35
CA ALA A 31 0.67 -8.63 2.60
C ALA A 31 -0.17 -7.93 1.53
N ALA A 32 0.20 -6.70 1.19
CA ALA A 32 -0.41 -5.93 0.10
C ALA A 32 0.69 -5.25 -0.74
N GLY A 33 0.33 -4.50 -1.78
CA GLY A 33 1.34 -3.70 -2.49
C GLY A 33 1.09 -3.45 -3.97
N HIS A 34 0.28 -4.29 -4.64
CA HIS A 34 0.03 -4.13 -6.07
C HIS A 34 -0.65 -2.78 -6.38
N GLY A 35 -0.02 -1.99 -7.26
CA GLY A 35 -0.51 -0.67 -7.65
C GLY A 35 -0.38 0.42 -6.58
N LEU A 36 0.29 0.17 -5.46
CA LEU A 36 0.57 1.22 -4.48
C LEU A 36 1.62 2.21 -5.01
N ASP A 37 1.44 3.47 -4.64
CA ASP A 37 2.32 4.59 -4.99
C ASP A 37 2.43 5.59 -3.82
N TYR A 38 3.25 6.62 -4.01
CA TYR A 38 3.54 7.63 -2.99
C TYR A 38 2.32 8.47 -2.54
N TRP A 39 1.19 8.39 -3.26
CA TRP A 39 -0.03 9.15 -2.97
C TRP A 39 -1.09 8.30 -2.29
N ASN A 40 -1.10 6.99 -2.56
CA ASN A 40 -2.16 6.09 -2.13
C ASN A 40 -1.70 5.04 -1.09
N VAL A 41 -0.41 4.98 -0.75
CA VAL A 41 0.13 3.97 0.16
C VAL A 41 -0.35 4.14 1.61
N LYS A 42 -0.47 5.39 2.10
CA LYS A 42 -0.72 5.67 3.52
C LYS A 42 -1.97 4.98 4.09
N PRO A 43 -3.15 5.08 3.48
CA PRO A 43 -4.35 4.45 4.03
C PRO A 43 -4.26 2.91 4.09
N VAL A 44 -3.41 2.30 3.25
CA VAL A 44 -3.17 0.85 3.26
C VAL A 44 -2.12 0.48 4.29
N ALA A 45 -1.06 1.28 4.44
CA ALA A 45 -0.05 1.11 5.47
C ALA A 45 -0.61 1.23 6.90
N GLU A 46 -1.66 2.03 7.10
CA GLU A 46 -2.33 2.21 8.40
C GLU A 46 -3.20 1.00 8.82
N ILE A 47 -3.38 -0.01 7.96
CA ILE A 47 -4.15 -1.21 8.28
C ILE A 47 -3.28 -2.14 9.14
N ALA A 48 -3.61 -2.26 10.43
CA ALA A 48 -2.83 -3.02 11.42
C ALA A 48 -2.60 -4.49 11.06
N GLU A 49 -3.54 -5.10 10.33
CA GLU A 49 -3.45 -6.50 9.90
C GLU A 49 -2.44 -6.73 8.77
N ILE A 50 -2.03 -5.67 8.04
CA ILE A 50 -1.05 -5.76 6.96
C ILE A 50 0.36 -5.70 7.52
N THR A 51 1.08 -6.81 7.35
CA THR A 51 2.44 -6.99 7.89
C THR A 51 3.55 -6.63 6.91
N GLU A 52 3.24 -6.53 5.61
CA GLU A 52 4.23 -6.28 4.56
C GLU A 52 3.59 -5.56 3.35
N LEU A 53 4.32 -4.60 2.79
CA LEU A 53 3.96 -3.89 1.55
C LEU A 53 5.00 -4.12 0.44
N ASN A 54 4.61 -4.88 -0.59
CA ASN A 54 5.45 -5.20 -1.74
C ASN A 54 5.19 -4.22 -2.89
N ILE A 55 5.99 -3.16 -2.98
CA ILE A 55 5.80 -2.05 -3.93
C ILE A 55 6.93 -2.04 -4.96
N GLY A 56 6.60 -2.21 -6.24
CA GLY A 56 7.58 -2.27 -7.34
C GLY A 56 7.56 -1.04 -8.25
N TYR A 57 6.60 -1.03 -9.18
CA TYR A 57 6.51 -0.05 -10.28
C TYR A 57 6.70 1.40 -9.84
N ALA A 58 5.98 1.84 -8.80
CA ALA A 58 6.08 3.22 -8.31
C ALA A 58 7.48 3.59 -7.82
N ILE A 59 8.17 2.69 -7.11
CA ILE A 59 9.55 2.92 -6.64
C ILE A 59 10.50 3.04 -7.83
N VAL A 60 10.40 2.13 -8.80
CA VAL A 60 11.26 2.17 -10.00
C VAL A 60 11.02 3.45 -10.81
N CYS A 61 9.77 3.86 -11.02
CA CYS A 61 9.46 5.11 -11.71
C CYS A 61 10.05 6.34 -11.00
N ARG A 62 9.96 6.40 -9.67
CA ARG A 62 10.57 7.48 -8.87
C ARG A 62 12.10 7.43 -8.91
N ALA A 63 12.68 6.24 -8.91
CA ALA A 63 14.12 6.01 -8.92
C ALA A 63 14.79 6.55 -10.20
N ILE A 64 14.11 6.54 -11.35
CA ILE A 64 14.62 7.12 -12.60
C ILE A 64 14.95 8.62 -12.43
N LEU A 65 14.22 9.32 -11.57
CA LEU A 65 14.39 10.77 -11.36
C LEU A 65 15.25 11.11 -10.15
N THR A 66 15.30 10.23 -9.14
CA THR A 66 15.86 10.55 -7.82
C THR A 66 16.92 9.58 -7.31
N GLY A 67 17.17 8.49 -8.04
CA GLY A 67 17.98 7.36 -7.60
C GLY A 67 17.20 6.36 -6.75
N LEU A 68 17.60 5.09 -6.79
CA LEU A 68 16.90 3.99 -6.10
C LEU A 68 16.91 4.15 -4.58
N GLU A 69 18.05 4.54 -4.00
CA GLU A 69 18.16 4.72 -2.54
C GLU A 69 17.13 5.74 -2.03
N ARG A 70 17.09 6.92 -2.67
CA ARG A 70 16.15 7.98 -2.29
C ARG A 70 14.71 7.56 -2.50
N ALA A 71 14.39 6.91 -3.62
CA ALA A 71 13.04 6.41 -3.87
C ALA A 71 12.56 5.43 -2.78
N VAL A 72 13.41 4.47 -2.40
CA VAL A 72 13.07 3.51 -1.33
C VAL A 72 12.92 4.22 0.02
N ARG A 73 13.80 5.15 0.36
CA ARG A 73 13.72 5.94 1.60
C ARG A 73 12.45 6.77 1.66
N ASP A 74 12.15 7.53 0.60
CA ASP A 74 10.93 8.34 0.48
C ASP A 74 9.66 7.47 0.66
N MET A 75 9.64 6.25 0.10
CA MET A 75 8.50 5.33 0.27
C MET A 75 8.41 4.81 1.71
N LYS A 76 9.53 4.47 2.33
CA LYS A 76 9.58 4.00 3.71
C LYS A 76 9.09 5.08 4.68
N ASP A 77 9.51 6.33 4.50
CA ASP A 77 9.08 7.46 5.33
C ASP A 77 7.57 7.72 5.25
N LEU A 78 6.90 7.31 4.18
CA LEU A 78 5.43 7.38 4.05
C LEU A 78 4.70 6.25 4.78
N ILE A 79 5.35 5.10 4.95
CA ILE A 79 4.77 3.89 5.56
C ILE A 79 4.94 3.90 7.09
N GLY A 80 6.06 4.46 7.58
CA GLY A 80 6.43 4.47 8.99
C GLY A 80 7.72 3.71 9.26
#